data_AF-A0A3D9IVE7-F1
#
_entry.id   AF-A0A3D9IVE7-F1
#
_cell.length_a   1.000
_cell.length_b   1.000
_cell.length_c   1.000
_cell.angle_alpha   90.00
_cell.angle_beta   90.00
_cell.angle_gamma   90.00
#
_symmetry.space_group_name_H-M   'P 1'
#
loop_
_entity.id
_entity.type
_entity.pdbx_description
1 polymer ?
#
loop_
_entity_poly.entity_id
_entity_poly.type
_entity_poly.pdbx_seq_one_letter_code
_entity_poly.pdbx_strand_id
1 'polypeptide(L)'
;MSPMQYDADRWKSLKRGVAEMHKVLIVDDEKEIREGLKTVFPWAECGVAEVHTAEDGEEALLLVERLDPDVIVTDIKMNRISAENVGSGMDA
;
A
#
# COMPACT_ATOMS: atom_id res chain seq x y z
N MET A 1 33.70 12.73 27.66
CA MET A 1 32.23 12.68 27.60
C MET A 1 31.86 12.32 26.16
N SER A 2 31.37 11.10 25.94
CA SER A 2 31.00 10.62 24.61
C SER A 2 29.69 11.28 24.17
N PRO A 3 29.56 11.78 22.92
CA PRO A 3 28.27 12.24 22.41
C PRO A 3 27.29 11.07 22.46
N MET A 4 26.14 11.32 23.07
CA MET A 4 24.97 10.45 23.10
C MET A 4 24.68 10.00 21.66
N GLN A 5 24.77 8.69 21.40
CA GLN A 5 24.44 8.11 20.09
C GLN A 5 22.99 8.47 19.79
N TYR A 6 22.78 9.30 18.77
CA TYR A 6 21.44 9.65 18.30
C TYR A 6 20.80 8.36 17.77
N ASP A 7 19.79 7.89 18.49
CA ASP A 7 18.98 6.76 18.08
C ASP A 7 18.19 7.16 16.82
N ALA A 8 18.67 6.68 15.67
CA ALA A 8 18.06 6.89 14.36
C ALA A 8 16.67 6.23 14.24
N ASP A 9 16.23 5.44 15.21
CA ASP A 9 14.89 4.86 15.22
C ASP A 9 13.91 5.73 16.03
N ARG A 10 14.40 6.53 16.98
CA ARG A 10 13.57 7.47 17.77
C ARG A 10 12.93 8.57 16.91
N TRP A 11 13.61 9.06 15.87
CA TRP A 11 13.02 10.08 14.97
C TRP A 11 12.01 9.49 13.98
N LYS A 12 12.11 8.20 13.65
CA LYS A 12 11.08 7.49 12.85
C LYS A 12 9.75 7.41 13.61
N SER A 13 9.80 7.23 14.92
CA SER A 13 8.63 7.20 15.79
C SER A 13 7.99 8.58 15.96
N LEU A 14 8.79 9.64 16.07
CA LEU A 14 8.31 11.03 16.16
C LEU A 14 7.63 11.54 14.87
N LYS A 15 7.94 10.96 13.71
CA LYS A 15 7.24 11.29 12.45
C LYS A 15 5.81 10.76 12.38
N ARG A 16 5.49 9.63 13.03
CA ARG A 16 4.14 9.07 12.97
C ARG A 16 3.12 10.04 13.60
N GLY A 17 3.43 10.63 14.75
CA GLY A 17 2.50 11.52 15.47
C GLY A 17 2.20 12.89 14.86
N VAL A 18 2.85 13.30 13.76
CA VAL A 18 2.59 14.60 13.09
C VAL A 18 2.32 14.44 11.58
N ALA A 19 2.54 13.24 11.02
CA ALA A 19 2.42 12.95 9.58
C ALA A 19 1.53 11.74 9.28
N GLU A 20 0.64 11.35 10.18
CA GLU A 20 -0.32 10.25 10.00
C GLU A 20 -1.44 10.65 9.03
N MET A 21 -1.06 10.78 7.76
CA MET A 21 -2.01 10.66 6.68
C MET A 21 -1.73 9.33 5.98
N HIS A 22 -2.71 8.43 6.05
CA HIS A 22 -2.61 7.06 5.59
C HIS A 22 -2.60 7.01 4.06
N LYS A 23 -1.94 6.01 3.49
CA LYS A 23 -2.01 5.66 2.07
C LYS A 23 -2.91 4.44 1.91
N VAL A 24 -3.87 4.53 1.00
CA VAL A 24 -4.78 3.43 0.67
C VAL A 24 -4.48 2.94 -0.74
N LEU A 25 -4.49 1.61 -0.92
CA LEU A 25 -4.47 0.96 -2.24
C LEU A 25 -5.80 0.24 -2.47
N ILE A 26 -6.51 0.58 -3.54
CA ILE A 26 -7.75 -0.07 -3.97
C ILE A 26 -7.42 -1.05 -5.10
N VAL A 27 -7.81 -2.32 -4.96
CA VAL A 27 -7.54 -3.39 -5.92
C VAL A 27 -8.85 -4.03 -6.35
N ASP A 28 -9.20 -3.84 -7.62
CA ASP A 28 -10.46 -4.33 -8.18
C ASP A 28 -10.33 -4.35 -9.72
N ASP A 29 -10.78 -5.39 -10.41
CA ASP A 29 -10.68 -5.46 -11.87
C ASP A 29 -11.71 -4.53 -12.57
N GLU A 30 -12.77 -4.14 -11.88
CA GLU A 30 -13.80 -3.26 -12.40
C GLU A 30 -13.43 -1.77 -12.20
N LYS A 31 -13.11 -1.10 -13.32
CA LYS A 31 -12.73 0.33 -13.32
C LYS A 31 -13.78 1.24 -12.68
N GLU A 32 -15.06 0.97 -12.91
CA GLU A 32 -16.15 1.77 -12.35
C GLU A 32 -16.17 1.72 -10.82
N ILE A 33 -15.86 0.56 -10.25
CA ILE A 33 -15.74 0.38 -8.79
C ILE A 33 -14.52 1.12 -8.26
N ARG A 34 -13.35 1.00 -8.90
CA ARG A 34 -12.13 1.73 -8.49
C ARG A 34 -12.34 3.24 -8.46
N GLU A 35 -12.87 3.80 -9.53
CA GLU A 35 -13.13 5.24 -9.63
C GLU A 35 -14.23 5.68 -8.66
N GLY A 36 -15.29 4.87 -8.49
CA GLY A 36 -16.34 5.11 -7.52
C GLY A 36 -15.80 5.19 -6.09
N LEU A 37 -15.01 4.21 -5.65
CA LEU A 37 -14.41 4.20 -4.31
C LEU A 37 -13.45 5.37 -4.11
N LYS A 38 -12.64 5.69 -5.13
CA LYS A 38 -11.69 6.81 -5.07
C LYS A 38 -12.38 8.18 -4.95
N THR A 39 -13.54 8.36 -5.58
CA THR A 39 -14.22 9.67 -5.68
C THR A 39 -15.34 9.89 -4.67
N VAL A 40 -16.06 8.83 -4.28
CA VAL A 40 -17.25 8.95 -3.43
C VAL A 40 -16.90 8.94 -1.95
N PHE A 41 -15.82 8.27 -1.56
CA PHE A 41 -15.47 8.14 -0.14
C PHE A 41 -14.66 9.36 0.35
N PRO A 42 -14.96 9.92 1.53
CA PRO A 42 -14.30 11.11 2.06
C PRO A 42 -12.95 10.78 2.70
N TRP A 43 -12.00 10.27 1.89
CA TRP A 43 -10.69 9.77 2.33
C TRP A 43 -9.93 10.75 3.23
N ALA A 44 -9.92 12.04 2.88
CA ALA A 44 -9.25 13.07 3.66
C ALA A 44 -9.84 13.24 5.07
N GLU A 45 -11.17 13.10 5.22
CA GLU A 45 -11.83 13.15 6.54
C GLU A 45 -11.53 11.92 7.39
N CYS A 46 -11.16 10.81 6.75
CA CYS A 46 -10.70 9.58 7.39
C CYS A 46 -9.18 9.58 7.66
N GLY A 47 -8.48 10.69 7.45
CA GLY A 47 -7.03 10.77 7.66
C GLY A 47 -6.22 9.99 6.63
N VAL A 48 -6.74 9.85 5.40
CA VAL A 48 -6.03 9.29 4.24
C VAL A 48 -5.54 10.42 3.35
N ALA A 49 -4.22 10.48 3.07
CA ALA A 49 -3.64 11.49 2.16
C ALA A 49 -3.64 11.04 0.71
N GLU A 50 -3.44 9.73 0.48
CA GLU A 50 -3.22 9.21 -0.85
C GLU A 50 -4.07 7.97 -1.09
N VAL A 51 -4.68 7.94 -2.27
CA VAL A 51 -5.46 6.79 -2.75
C VAL A 51 -4.91 6.38 -4.10
N HIS A 52 -4.37 5.17 -4.13
CA HIS A 52 -3.83 4.50 -5.30
C HIS A 52 -4.74 3.37 -5.72
N THR A 53 -4.60 2.91 -6.96
CA THR A 53 -5.46 1.89 -7.55
C THR A 53 -4.64 0.87 -8.31
N ALA A 54 -5.03 -0.40 -8.24
CA ALA A 54 -4.53 -1.48 -9.08
C ALA A 54 -5.71 -2.21 -9.72
N GLU A 55 -5.54 -2.68 -10.96
CA GLU A 55 -6.57 -3.45 -11.66
C GLU A 55 -6.44 -4.96 -11.48
N ASP A 56 -5.31 -5.45 -10.97
CA ASP A 56 -5.08 -6.85 -10.68
C ASP A 56 -4.07 -7.06 -9.55
N GLY A 57 -3.83 -8.32 -9.20
CA GLY A 57 -2.92 -8.71 -8.13
C GLY A 57 -1.43 -8.47 -8.44
N GLU A 58 -1.02 -8.48 -9.71
CA GLU A 58 0.38 -8.26 -10.10
C GLU A 58 0.73 -6.77 -9.95
N GLU A 59 -0.13 -5.89 -10.46
CA GLU A 59 0.01 -4.45 -10.25
C GLU A 59 -0.07 -4.11 -8.75
N ALA A 60 -0.99 -4.73 -8.02
CA ALA A 60 -1.12 -4.51 -6.59
C ALA A 60 0.17 -4.88 -5.83
N LEU A 61 0.80 -6.02 -6.15
CA LEU A 61 2.04 -6.45 -5.50
C LEU A 61 3.18 -5.44 -5.72
N LEU A 62 3.34 -4.97 -6.97
CA LEU A 62 4.33 -3.95 -7.30
C LEU A 62 4.08 -2.63 -6.55
N LEU A 63 2.81 -2.25 -6.41
CA LEU A 63 2.42 -1.03 -5.71
C LEU A 63 2.58 -1.16 -4.19
N VAL A 64 2.34 -2.34 -3.61
CA VAL A 64 2.59 -2.57 -2.18
C VAL A 64 4.06 -2.37 -1.83
N GLU A 65 4.97 -2.94 -2.63
CA GLU A 65 6.42 -2.77 -2.39
C GLU A 65 6.89 -1.32 -2.54
N ARG A 66 6.31 -0.58 -3.50
CA ARG A 66 6.72 0.80 -3.82
C ARG A 66 6.09 1.83 -2.90
N LEU A 67 4.81 1.65 -2.57
CA LEU A 67 4.02 2.64 -1.87
C LEU A 67 3.96 2.37 -0.38
N ASP A 68 4.22 1.15 0.10
CA ASP A 68 4.05 0.75 1.50
C ASP A 68 2.70 1.26 2.06
N PRO A 69 1.56 0.84 1.45
CA PRO A 69 0.24 1.35 1.83
C PRO A 69 -0.13 0.87 3.23
N ASP A 70 -0.79 1.74 3.99
CA ASP A 70 -1.25 1.41 5.35
C ASP A 70 -2.51 0.54 5.31
N VAL A 71 -3.32 0.68 4.26
CA VAL A 71 -4.59 -0.04 4.06
C VAL A 71 -4.72 -0.49 2.62
N ILE A 72 -5.15 -1.74 2.42
CA ILE A 72 -5.50 -2.30 1.11
C ILE A 72 -7.00 -2.63 1.12
N VAL A 73 -7.73 -2.09 0.14
CA VAL A 73 -9.13 -2.42 -0.13
C VAL A 73 -9.15 -3.30 -1.37
N THR A 74 -9.56 -4.55 -1.24
CA THR A 74 -9.53 -5.52 -2.35
C THR A 74 -10.88 -6.19 -2.52
N ASP A 75 -11.29 -6.46 -3.76
CA ASP A 75 -12.37 -7.40 -4.01
C ASP A 75 -11.96 -8.83 -3.62
N ILE A 76 -12.90 -9.56 -3.03
CA ILE A 76 -12.71 -10.94 -2.56
C ILE A 76 -12.82 -11.94 -3.72
N LYS A 77 -13.48 -11.56 -4.82
CA LYS A 77 -13.74 -12.43 -5.97
C LYS A 77 -12.79 -12.21 -7.15
N MET A 78 -11.73 -11.42 -6.99
CA MET A 78 -10.63 -11.35 -7.95
C MET A 78 -9.95 -12.72 -8.10
N ASN A 79 -10.46 -13.51 -9.04
CA ASN A 79 -9.87 -14.75 -9.49
C ASN A 79 -8.69 -14.42 -10.41
N ARG A 80 -7.52 -14.12 -9.83
CA ARG A 80 -6.17 -14.35 -10.41
C ARG A 80 -5.10 -13.76 -9.50
N ILE A 81 -4.87 -14.42 -8.37
CA ILE A 81 -3.49 -14.69 -7.99
C ILE A 81 -3.20 -16.05 -8.59
N SER A 82 -2.72 -16.10 -9.83
CA SER A 82 -2.02 -17.30 -10.27
C SER A 82 -0.64 -17.25 -9.66
N ALA A 83 -0.49 -17.85 -8.48
CA ALA A 83 0.79 -18.07 -7.82
C ALA A 83 1.61 -19.16 -8.54
N GLU A 84 1.71 -19.08 -9.88
CA GLU A 84 2.54 -19.97 -10.69
C GLU A 84 3.54 -19.10 -11.46
N ASN A 85 4.68 -18.80 -10.83
CA ASN A 85 6.00 -18.55 -11.45
C ASN A 85 6.99 -17.84 -10.51
N VAL A 86 6.95 -18.16 -9.21
CA VAL A 86 8.11 -17.91 -8.32
C VAL A 86 8.74 -19.25 -8.02
N GLY A 87 9.63 -19.72 -8.91
CA GLY A 87 10.47 -20.87 -8.64
C GLY A 87 10.79 -21.73 -9.86
N SER A 88 11.77 -21.31 -10.67
CA SER A 88 12.74 -22.18 -11.35
C SER A 88 13.72 -21.28 -12.11
N GLY A 89 14.67 -20.71 -11.38
CA GLY A 89 15.74 -19.89 -11.93
C GLY A 89 16.99 -19.85 -11.05
N MET A 90 17.20 -20.89 -10.23
CA MET A 90 18.46 -21.20 -9.55
C MET A 90 18.57 -22.72 -9.58
N ASP A 91 19.47 -23.20 -10.44
CA ASP A 91 20.20 -24.48 -10.41
C ASP A 91 20.38 -25.06 -11.82
N ALA A 92 21.39 -24.55 -12.54
CA ALA A 92 22.30 -25.28 -13.43
C ALA A 92 23.42 -24.33 -13.91
#